data_AF-A0A4Y2W504-F1
#
_entry.id   AF-A0A4Y2W504-F1
#
_cell.length_a   1.000
_cell.length_b   1.000
_cell.length_c   1.000
_cell.angle_alpha   90.00
_cell.angle_beta   90.00
_cell.angle_gamma   90.00
#
_symmetry.space_group_name_H-M   'P 1'
#
loop_
_entity.id
_entity.type
_entity.pdbx_description
1 polymer ?
#
loop_
_entity_poly.entity_id
_entity_poly.type
_entity_poly.pdbx_seq_one_letter_code
_entity_poly.pdbx_strand_id
1 'polypeptide(L)' 'MLEQRVKRRNQHPRNLVDLHDQILNEWLKVDATYLQNLVDSLPNRIQAVIKSRSGVTR' A
#
# COMPACT_ATOMS: atom_id res chain seq x y z
N MET A 1 0.51 -3.92 1.01
CA MET A 1 1.10 -3.91 2.37
C MET A 1 0.01 -3.88 3.45
N LEU A 2 -0.86 -2.86 3.45
CA LEU A 2 -2.02 -2.74 4.34
C LEU A 2 -2.94 -3.97 4.33
N GLU A 3 -3.35 -4.40 3.13
CA GLU A 3 -4.20 -5.59 2.95
C GLU A 3 -3.58 -6.84 3.59
N GLN A 4 -2.26 -7.05 3.43
CA GLN A 4 -1.57 -8.18 4.04
C GLN A 4 -1.51 -8.07 5.57
N ARG A 5 -1.39 -6.86 6.13
CA ARG A 5 -1.41 -6.66 7.59
C ARG A 5 -2.79 -6.97 8.17
N VAL A 6 -3.85 -6.52 7.50
CA VAL A 6 -5.23 -6.85 7.89
C VAL A 6 -5.47 -8.36 7.77
N LYS A 7 -5.06 -9.00 6.68
CA LYS A 7 -5.20 -10.45 6.45
C LYS A 7 -4.37 -11.32 7.40
N ARG A 8 -3.23 -10.83 7.90
CA ARG A 8 -2.34 -11.57 8.83
C ARG A 8 -2.72 -11.40 10.30
N ARG A 9 -3.74 -10.59 10.63
CA ARG A 9 -4.21 -10.50 12.02
C ARG A 9 -4.84 -11.82 12.44
N ASN A 10 -4.52 -12.24 13.66
CA ASN A 10 -5.13 -13.42 14.28
C ASN A 10 -6.65 -13.25 14.46
N GLN A 11 -7.13 -12.01 14.63
CA GLN A 11 -8.55 -11.69 14.73
C GLN A 11 -9.06 -11.11 13.42
N HIS A 12 -9.84 -11.91 12.71
CA HIS A 12 -10.56 -11.48 11.53
C HIS A 12 -11.77 -10.62 11.93
N PRO A 13 -12.11 -9.58 11.15
CA PRO A 13 -13.29 -8.78 11.42
C PRO A 13 -14.56 -9.64 11.33
N ARG A 14 -15.47 -9.47 12.30
CA ARG A 14 -16.68 -10.31 12.41
C ARG A 14 -17.86 -9.73 11.63
N ASN A 15 -17.79 -8.45 11.29
CA ASN A 15 -18.79 -7.69 10.55
C ASN A 15 -18.11 -6.53 9.78
N LEU A 16 -18.89 -5.78 9.01
CA LEU A 16 -18.39 -4.68 8.19
C LEU A 16 -17.87 -3.49 9.01
N VAL A 17 -18.45 -3.22 10.18
CA VAL A 17 -17.99 -2.14 11.09
C VAL A 17 -16.61 -2.49 11.64
N ASP A 18 -16.43 -3.72 12.11
CA ASP A 18 -15.13 -4.21 12.57
C ASP A 18 -14.08 -4.13 11.45
N LEU A 19 -14.45 -4.47 10.20
CA LEU A 19 -13.55 -4.41 9.05
C LEU A 19 -13.13 -2.96 8.77
N HIS A 20 -14.09 -2.04 8.75
CA HIS A 20 -13.84 -0.61 8.56
C HIS A 20 -12.85 -0.09 9.61
N ASP A 21 -13.11 -0.37 10.88
CA ASP A 21 -12.28 0.13 11.98
C ASP A 21 -10.89 -0.48 11.94
N GLN A 22 -10.76 -1.76 11.57
CA GLN A 22 -9.46 -2.39 11.40
C GLN A 22 -8.66 -1.77 10.25
N ILE A 23 -9.30 -1.49 9.11
CA ILE A 23 -8.65 -0.82 7.97
C ILE A 23 -8.21 0.59 8.38
N LEU A 24 -9.08 1.36 9.02
CA LEU A 24 -8.77 2.72 9.47
C LEU A 24 -7.61 2.73 10.46
N ASN A 25 -7.62 1.83 11.43
CA ASN A 25 -6.53 1.72 12.41
C ASN A 25 -5.19 1.36 11.76
N GLU A 26 -5.17 0.53 10.72
CA GLU A 26 -3.94 0.25 9.99
C GLU A 26 -3.52 1.41 9.08
N TRP A 27 -4.49 2.14 8.51
CA TRP A 27 -4.23 3.33 7.70
C TRP A 27 -3.54 4.43 8.51
N LEU A 28 -4.02 4.67 9.74
CA LEU A 28 -3.44 5.67 10.65
C LEU A 28 -2.00 5.36 11.09
N LYS A 29 -1.54 4.10 10.95
CA LYS A 29 -0.17 3.68 11.27
C LYS A 29 0.80 3.84 10.09
N VAL A 30 0.31 4.23 8.92
CA VAL A 30 1.18 4.42 7.75
C VAL A 30 2.04 5.66 7.99
N ASP A 31 3.35 5.45 8.00
CA ASP A 31 4.31 6.54 8.21
C ASP A 31 4.30 7.53 7.05
N ALA A 32 4.36 8.83 7.35
CA ALA A 32 4.35 9.89 6.32
C ALA A 32 5.55 9.77 5.37
N THR A 33 6.72 9.36 5.87
CA THR A 33 7.92 9.11 5.06
C THR A 33 7.70 7.97 4.08
N TYR A 34 6.93 6.95 4.45
CA TYR A 34 6.57 5.88 3.52
C TYR A 34 5.77 6.43 2.35
N LEU A 35 4.79 7.31 2.60
CA LEU A 35 4.02 7.96 1.55
C LEU A 35 4.89 8.87 0.67
N GLN A 36 5.79 9.64 1.30
CA GLN A 36 6.73 10.48 0.57
C GLN A 36 7.65 9.67 -0.34
N ASN A 37 8.20 8.56 0.15
CA ASN A 37 9.05 7.66 -0.63
C ASN A 37 8.31 7.08 -1.86
N LEU A 38 6.99 6.84 -1.77
CA LEU A 38 6.21 6.40 -2.93
C LEU A 38 6.19 7.47 -4.03
N VAL A 39 6.00 8.74 -3.66
CA VAL A 39 6.04 9.87 -4.59
C VAL A 39 7.44 10.05 -5.16
N ASP A 40 8.45 10.05 -4.29
CA ASP A 40 9.85 10.24 -4.69
C ASP A 40 10.36 9.12 -5.61
N SER A 41 9.74 7.93 -5.55
CA SER A 41 10.06 6.81 -6.43
C SER A 41 9.45 6.91 -7.84
N LEU A 42 8.49 7.82 -8.09
CA LEU A 42 7.79 7.93 -9.37
C LEU A 42 8.72 8.15 -10.58
N PRO A 43 9.75 9.03 -10.51
CA PRO A 43 10.69 9.20 -11.63
C PRO A 43 11.40 7.90 -12.02
N ASN A 44 11.74 7.04 -11.04
CA ASN A 44 12.37 5.75 -11.30
C ASN A 44 11.42 4.81 -12.06
N ARG A 45 10.11 4.84 -11.74
CA ARG A 45 9.09 4.05 -12.46
C ARG A 45 8.93 4.54 -13.90
N ILE A 46 8.93 5.85 -14.12
CA ILE A 46 8.89 6.43 -15.47
C ILE A 46 10.10 5.97 -16.29
N GLN A 47 11.30 6.03 -15.70
CA GLN A 47 12.51 5.54 -16.36
C GLN A 47 12.44 4.04 -16.69
N ALA A 48 11.85 3.24 -15.80
CA ALA A 48 11.65 1.82 -16.07
C ALA A 48 10.73 1.59 -17.28
N VAL A 49 9.65 2.36 -17.40
CA VAL A 49 8.71 2.27 -18.53
C VAL A 49 9.38 2.68 -19.84
N ILE A 50 10.22 3.72 -19.81
CA ILE A 50 11.01 4.12 -20.99
C ILE A 50 11.94 2.98 -21.41
N LYS A 51 12.66 2.38 -20.46
CA LYS A 51 13.57 1.25 -20.71
C LYS A 51 12.83 0.01 -21.22
N SER A 52 11.62 -0.25 -20.76
CA SER A 52 10.77 -1.35 -21.22
C SER A 52 10.08 -1.08 -22.56
N ARG A 53 10.35 0.08 -23.20
CA ARG A 53 9.67 0.52 -24.44
C ARG A 53 8.15 0.55 -24.27
N SER A 54 7.69 1.10 -23.15
CA SER A 54 6.27 1.17 -22.76
C SER A 54 5.65 -0.16 -22.32
N GLY A 55 6.45 -1.21 -22.10
CA GLY A 55 6.01 -2.46 -21.50
C GLY A 55 5.73 -2.34 -19.99
N VAL A 56 5.02 -3.31 -19.43
CA VAL A 56 4.69 -3.38 -17.99
C VAL A 56 5.97 -3.45 -17.16
N THR A 57 6.02 -2.68 -16.07
CA THR A 57 7.13 -2.65 -15.11
C THR A 57 6.65 -3.06 -13.72
N ARG A 58 7.58 -3.57 -12.91
CA ARG A 58 7.35 -3.91 -11.50
C ARG A 58 7.14 -2.68 -10.63
#